data_AF-A0A0Q7NIK9-F1
#
_entry.id   AF-A0A0Q7NIK9-F1
#
_cell.length_a   1.000
_cell.length_b   1.000
_cell.length_c   1.000
_cell.angle_alpha   90.00
_cell.angle_beta   90.00
_cell.angle_gamma   90.00
#
_symmetry.space_group_name_H-M   'P 1'
#
loop_
_entity.id
_entity.type
_entity.pdbx_description
1 polymer ?
#
loop_
_entity_poly.entity_id
_entity_poly.type
_entity_poly.pdbx_seq_one_letter_code
_entity_poly.pdbx_strand_id
1 'polypeptide(L)'
;MTNLQIAALVYGAITLVYLIPTYIEGERAGGQWSAHRVAGLIFCLVWPLLTLVFILKMMAGASKAEFVLVDPTAAIRTNPPRD
;
A
#
# COMPACT_ATOMS: atom_id res chain seq x y z
N MET A 1 10.41 -8.65 6.76
CA MET A 1 9.47 -7.53 6.50
C MET A 1 10.27 -6.24 6.42
N THR A 2 9.99 -5.39 5.43
CA THR A 2 10.67 -4.10 5.30
C THR A 2 10.11 -3.09 6.33
N ASN A 3 10.88 -2.07 6.68
CA ASN A 3 10.42 -0.99 7.57
C ASN A 3 9.13 -0.35 7.05
N LEU A 4 8.96 -0.26 5.73
CA LEU A 4 7.74 0.23 5.09
C LEU A 4 6.53 -0.68 5.32
N GLN A 5 6.71 -2.01 5.26
CA GLN A 5 5.64 -2.97 5.56
C GLN A 5 5.22 -2.89 7.03
N ILE A 6 6.19 -2.78 7.94
CA ILE A 6 5.93 -2.63 9.37
C ILE A 6 5.16 -1.34 9.63
N ALA A 7 5.60 -0.22 9.05
CA ALA A 7 4.91 1.07 9.15
C ALA A 7 3.48 0.99 8.60
N ALA A 8 3.26 0.31 7.47
CA ALA A 8 1.93 0.12 6.89
C ALA A 8 1.00 -0.72 7.78
N LEU A 9 1.52 -1.78 8.41
CA LEU A 9 0.75 -2.61 9.34
C LEU A 9 0.39 -1.84 10.61
N VAL A 10 1.35 -1.11 11.19
CA VAL A 10 1.11 -0.26 12.36
C VAL A 10 0.09 0.82 12.04
N TYR A 11 0.21 1.45 10.87
CA TYR A 11 -0.74 2.43 10.39
C TYR A 11 -2.15 1.85 10.25
N GLY A 12 -2.30 0.69 9.60
CA GLY A 12 -3.58 0.00 9.50
C GLY A 12 -4.18 -0.38 10.86
N ALA A 13 -3.36 -0.86 11.79
CA ALA A 13 -3.80 -1.20 13.14
C ALA A 13 -4.29 0.02 13.93
N ILE A 14 -3.57 1.16 13.86
CA ILE A 14 -4.00 2.42 14.48
C ILE A 14 -5.33 2.86 13.87
N THR A 15 -5.49 2.76 12.56
CA THR A 15 -6.74 3.14 11.89
C THR A 15 -7.93 2.29 12.38
N LEU A 16 -7.72 0.97 12.56
CA LEU A 16 -8.73 0.08 13.13
C LEU A 16 -9.07 0.42 14.59
N VAL A 17 -8.11 0.89 15.38
CA VAL A 17 -8.39 1.36 16.76
C VAL A 17 -9.34 2.56 16.73
N TYR A 18 -9.20 3.47 15.76
CA TYR A 18 -10.11 4.60 15.58
C TYR A 18 -11.50 4.20 15.04
N LEU A 19 -11.66 2.99 14.50
CA LEU A 19 -12.96 2.45 14.08
C LEU A 19 -13.87 2.16 15.29
N ILE A 20 -13.28 1.70 16.39
CA ILE A 20 -13.96 1.26 17.61
C ILE A 20 -14.84 2.37 18.24
N PRO A 21 -14.34 3.59 18.51
CA PRO A 21 -15.17 4.64 19.12
C PRO A 21 -16.33 5.07 18.22
N THR A 22 -16.11 5.19 16.90
CA THR A 22 -17.19 5.50 15.95
C THR A 22 -18.26 4.43 15.95
N TYR A 23 -17.87 3.16 16.09
CA TYR A 23 -18.81 2.06 16.20
C TYR A 23 -19.62 2.11 17.51
N ILE A 24 -18.93 2.25 18.64
CA ILE A 24 -19.55 2.31 19.97
C ILE A 24 -20.56 3.46 20.07
N GLU A 25 -20.25 4.62 19.51
CA GLU A 25 -21.19 5.74 19.50
C GLU A 25 -22.47 5.45 18.68
N GLY A 26 -22.36 4.72 17.57
CA GLY A 26 -23.53 4.33 16.77
C GLY A 26 -24.46 3.38 17.54
N GLU A 27 -23.87 2.42 18.25
CA GLU A 27 -24.63 1.51 19.12
C GLU A 27 -25.26 2.24 20.31
N ARG A 28 -24.54 3.17 20.94
CA ARG A 28 -25.06 4.00 22.04
C ARG A 28 -26.17 4.95 21.62
N ALA A 29 -26.25 5.31 20.34
CA ALA A 29 -27.36 6.09 19.78
C ALA A 29 -28.64 5.26 19.56
N GLY A 30 -28.74 4.06 20.15
CA GLY A 30 -29.90 3.19 20.01
C GLY A 30 -30.03 2.60 18.61
N GLY A 31 -28.91 2.42 17.89
CA GLY A 31 -28.91 1.91 16.52
C GLY A 31 -29.37 2.92 15.46
N GLN A 32 -29.53 4.21 15.82
CA GLN A 32 -29.76 5.26 14.83
C GLN A 32 -28.45 5.64 14.13
N TRP A 33 -28.10 4.87 13.11
CA TRP A 33 -26.92 5.10 12.29
C TRP A 33 -27.19 6.18 11.24
N SER A 34 -26.51 7.32 11.36
CA SER A 34 -26.48 8.31 10.28
C SER A 34 -25.62 7.82 9.12
N ALA A 35 -25.98 8.17 7.89
CA ALA A 35 -25.21 7.82 6.70
C ALA A 35 -23.73 8.25 6.79
N HIS A 36 -23.46 9.37 7.46
CA HIS A 36 -22.10 9.87 7.71
C HIS A 36 -21.27 8.95 8.60
N ARG A 37 -21.87 8.34 9.64
CA ARG A 37 -21.19 7.38 10.52
C ARG A 37 -20.81 6.12 9.75
N VAL A 38 -21.75 5.59 8.95
CA VAL A 38 -21.52 4.42 8.11
C VAL A 38 -20.44 4.70 7.07
N ALA A 39 -20.51 5.84 6.39
CA ALA A 39 -19.49 6.27 5.44
C ALA A 39 -18.12 6.40 6.12
N GLY A 40 -18.06 7.01 7.30
CA GLY A 40 -16.83 7.12 8.08
C GLY A 40 -16.19 5.76 8.40
N LEU A 41 -17.00 4.77 8.81
CA LEU A 41 -16.52 3.40 9.05
C LEU A 41 -15.98 2.74 7.77
N ILE A 42 -16.70 2.88 6.65
CA ILE A 42 -16.26 2.32 5.35
C ILE A 42 -14.95 2.97 4.91
N PHE A 43 -14.86 4.30 4.93
CA PHE A 43 -13.64 5.01 4.55
C PHE A 43 -12.45 4.66 5.45
N CYS A 44 -12.70 4.49 6.75
CA CYS A 44 -11.69 4.06 7.72
C CYS A 44 -11.09 2.68 7.40
N LEU A 45 -11.85 1.79 6.75
CA LEU A 45 -11.37 0.48 6.28
C LEU A 45 -10.78 0.51 4.88
N VAL A 46 -11.37 1.28 3.96
CA VAL A 46 -10.98 1.31 2.55
C VAL A 46 -9.61 1.96 2.37
N TRP A 47 -9.35 3.08 3.04
CA TRP A 47 -8.10 3.83 2.87
C TRP A 47 -6.84 3.06 3.29
N PRO A 48 -6.80 2.39 4.46
CA PRO A 48 -5.63 1.59 4.86
C PRO A 48 -5.44 0.37 3.97
N LEU A 49 -6.55 -0.26 3.54
CA LEU A 49 -6.50 -1.38 2.62
C LEU A 49 -5.92 -0.96 1.26
N LEU A 50 -6.35 0.17 0.71
CA LEU A 50 -5.78 0.73 -0.52
C LEU A 50 -4.28 1.00 -0.36
N THR A 51 -3.88 1.61 0.75
CA THR A 51 -2.47 1.88 1.06
C THR A 51 -1.65 0.59 1.05
N LEU A 52 -2.14 -0.47 1.71
CA LEU A 52 -1.48 -1.77 1.72
C LEU A 52 -1.39 -2.39 0.32
N VAL A 53 -2.48 -2.35 -0.46
CA VAL A 53 -2.52 -2.86 -1.85
C VAL A 53 -1.52 -2.13 -2.74
N PHE A 54 -1.43 -0.80 -2.66
CA PHE A 54 -0.46 -0.02 -3.42
C PHE A 54 0.98 -0.38 -3.07
N ILE A 55 1.30 -0.51 -1.77
CA ILE A 55 2.63 -0.92 -1.32
C ILE A 55 2.98 -2.31 -1.87
N LEU A 56 2.07 -3.28 -1.76
CA LEU A 56 2.28 -4.63 -2.28
C LEU A 56 2.49 -4.64 -3.79
N LYS A 57 1.70 -3.86 -4.54
CA LYS A 57 1.79 -3.79 -6.01
C LYS A 57 3.08 -3.11 -6.47
N MET A 58 3.52 -2.06 -5.78
CA MET A 58 4.79 -1.40 -6.06
C MET A 58 5.99 -2.33 -5.81
N MET A 59 5.97 -3.10 -4.72
CA MET A 59 7.03 -4.09 -4.47
C MET A 59 7.03 -5.22 -5.52
N ALA A 60 5.86 -5.71 -5.91
CA ALA A 60 5.74 -6.73 -6.95
C ALA A 60 6.21 -6.23 -8.32
N GLY A 61 6.01 -4.94 -8.63
CA GLY A 61 6.48 -4.31 -9.86
C GLY A 61 7.99 -4.01 -9.86
N ALA A 62 8.54 -3.57 -8.73
CA ALA A 62 9.96 -3.25 -8.60
C ALA A 62 10.88 -4.44 -8.89
N SER A 63 10.48 -5.66 -8.47
CA SER A 63 11.23 -6.89 -8.77
C SER A 63 11.32 -7.21 -10.27
N LYS A 64 10.43 -6.66 -11.11
CA LYS A 64 10.47 -6.88 -12.56
C LYS A 64 11.28 -5.84 -13.33
N ALA A 65 11.54 -4.67 -12.74
CA ALA A 65 12.25 -3.58 -13.40
C ALA A 65 13.78 -3.78 -13.42
N GLU A 66 14.34 -4.54 -12.46
CA GLU A 66 15.78 -4.75 -12.33
C GLU A 66 16.38 -5.59 -13.49
N PHE A 67 15.59 -6.40 -14.17
CA PHE A 67 16.07 -7.26 -15.26
C PHE A 67 16.15 -6.58 -16.65
N VAL A 68 15.68 -5.34 -16.79
CA VAL A 68 15.61 -4.64 -18.10
C VAL A 68 16.61 -3.47 -18.20
N LEU A 69 17.58 -3.38 -17.29
CA LEU A 69 18.74 -2.51 -17.47
C LEU A 69 19.93 -3.31 -18.04
N VAL A 70 19.76 -3.85 -19.24
CA VAL A 70 20.89 -4.39 -20.02
C VAL A 70 21.69 -3.20 -20.51
N ASP A 71 22.92 -3.06 -20.01
CA ASP A 71 23.87 -2.02 -20.38
C ASP A 71 24.28 -2.18 -21.87
N PRO A 72 23.92 -1.23 -22.76
CA PRO A 72 24.28 -1.31 -24.18
C PRO A 72 25.79 -1.26 -24.42
N THR A 73 26.60 -0.81 -23.45
CA THR A 73 28.05 -0.65 -23.62
C THR A 73 28.81 -1.98 -23.64
N ALA A 74 28.20 -3.07 -23.16
CA ALA A 74 28.76 -4.41 -23.26
C ALA A 74 28.84 -4.92 -24.72
N ALA A 75 27.95 -4.45 -25.61
CA ALA A 75 27.90 -4.88 -27.01
C ALA A 75 28.98 -4.23 -27.90
N ILE A 76 29.58 -3.11 -27.47
CA ILE A 76 30.53 -2.34 -28.30
C ILE A 76 31.98 -2.83 -28.13
N ARG A 77 32.32 -3.54 -27.04
CA ARG A 77 33.71 -3.98 -26.77
C ARG A 77 34.21 -5.18 -27.58
N THR A 78 33.38 -5.84 -28.39
CA THR A 78 33.76 -7.11 -29.05
C THR A 78 34.18 -7.00 -30.51
N ASN A 79 34.18 -5.82 -31.13
CA ASN A 79 34.80 -5.64 -32.44
C ASN A 79 36.20 -5.04 -32.28
N PRO A 80 37.28 -5.84 -32.40
CA PRO A 80 38.58 -5.26 -32.67
C PRO A 80 38.54 -4.58 -34.05
N PRO A 81 39.24 -3.45 -34.23
CA PRO A 81 39.46 -2.92 -35.57
C PRO A 81 40.17 -4.00 -36.40
N ARG A 82 39.52 -4.46 -37.48
CA ARG A 82 40.26 -4.63 -38.73
C ARG A 82 40.63 -3.18 -39.07
N ASP A 83 41.89 -2.79 -39.03
CA ASP A 83 42.92 -3.08 -40.03
C ASP A 83 44.33 -2.98 -39.44
#